data_AF-A0A3N1D6R0-F1
#
_entry.id   AF-A0A3N1D6R0-F1
#
_cell.length_a   1.000
_cell.length_b   1.000
_cell.length_c   1.000
_cell.angle_alpha   90.00
_cell.angle_beta   90.00
_cell.angle_gamma   90.00
#
_symmetry.space_group_name_H-M   'P 1'
#
loop_
_entity.id
_entity.type
_entity.pdbx_description
1 polymer ?
#
loop_
_entity_poly.entity_id
_entity_poly.type
_entity_poly.pdbx_seq_one_letter_code
_entity_poly.pdbx_strand_id
1 'polypeptide(L)'
;MGFGVRYFDLDIGVARERLRGLGARCHRPRRLIQRVALAGQNGAWAGLHSEGDRHVLTLMRDQRTVREVLVNDFDAALEILEGLGLRVTGRQEILREAWELHAIEFRFVEGPGLAPALEIHGPQDQADQSAVRWAIGQLGLDPGRAQPIQAGGSGLAPARPANPTEPLILTARAAAQALPGPAAPPGPGGRSGPPGPGGPAGPPSGPMPPWPPQPVSSPTEPAETAEPVGPPAAETAEPAQDVEGAPSHSPMVTVLDTGSLRPPAPPQARPRPEPGPDPDPGRLVQFTVAETGWTAEASEWVPGEYWIRWATVLHNPNTLYWCELPTVQVTVRDAYGNVIGSEEQVLTVLPPRTKIAWAGLLEVNGNRPHTLEITPRPADWYPTEARPEDFPPFTYENVSMAVPEGACEVTGEIRNPYDEAVEEVALVALFRDGRGTLIGGDMSFVQGLPADGTAPFKIEGTVSAPPGPVVSLDLMAQPWSDPNPWETALQG
;
A
#
# COMPACT_ATOMS: atom_id res chain seq x y z
N MET A 1 -12.80 -10.91 14.59
CA MET A 1 -13.73 -9.77 14.76
C MET A 1 -14.55 -10.03 16.00
N GLY A 2 -14.54 -9.10 16.97
CA GLY A 2 -15.39 -9.17 18.16
C GLY A 2 -16.88 -9.07 17.82
N PHE A 3 -17.74 -9.52 18.73
CA PHE A 3 -19.20 -9.43 18.56
C PHE A 3 -19.68 -7.98 18.61
N GLY A 4 -20.64 -7.60 17.74
CA GLY A 4 -21.19 -6.25 17.70
C GLY A 4 -22.69 -6.18 17.45
N VAL A 5 -23.34 -5.13 17.96
CA VAL A 5 -24.77 -4.85 17.76
C VAL A 5 -25.00 -3.39 17.37
N ARG A 6 -26.08 -3.14 16.65
CA ARG A 6 -26.54 -1.82 16.23
C ARG A 6 -27.93 -1.52 16.77
N TYR A 7 -28.13 -0.28 17.18
CA TYR A 7 -29.40 0.31 17.59
C TYR A 7 -29.74 1.48 16.67
N PHE A 8 -31.01 1.57 16.27
CA PHE A 8 -31.56 2.71 15.53
C PHE A 8 -32.58 3.45 16.40
N ASP A 9 -32.93 4.68 16.00
CA ASP A 9 -33.98 5.49 16.63
C ASP A 9 -33.76 5.66 18.14
N LEU A 10 -32.55 6.10 18.51
CA LEU A 10 -32.19 6.49 19.86
C LEU A 10 -31.80 7.95 19.93
N ASP A 11 -32.02 8.57 21.08
CA ASP A 11 -31.50 9.90 21.36
C ASP A 11 -29.99 9.81 21.61
N ILE A 12 -29.21 10.17 20.59
CA ILE A 12 -27.74 10.15 20.65
C ILE A 12 -27.21 11.11 21.73
N GLY A 13 -27.91 12.22 22.01
CA GLY A 13 -27.52 13.15 23.07
C GLY A 13 -27.53 12.45 24.43
N VAL A 14 -28.64 11.77 24.73
CA VAL A 14 -28.79 10.98 25.98
C VAL A 14 -27.76 9.86 26.05
N ALA A 15 -27.51 9.15 24.95
CA ALA A 15 -26.50 8.10 24.91
C ALA A 15 -25.07 8.62 25.17
N ARG A 16 -24.70 9.76 24.58
CA ARG A 16 -23.40 10.44 24.83
C ARG A 16 -23.26 10.86 26.29
N GLU A 17 -24.31 11.43 26.88
CA GLU A 17 -24.30 11.82 28.30
C GLU A 17 -24.10 10.62 29.22
N ARG A 18 -24.78 9.50 28.94
CA ARG A 18 -24.58 8.24 29.67
C ARG A 18 -23.15 7.73 29.54
N LEU A 19 -22.60 7.69 28.33
CA LEU A 19 -21.21 7.29 28.10
C LEU A 19 -20.21 8.16 28.87
N ARG A 20 -20.38 9.48 28.86
CA ARG A 20 -19.56 10.40 29.66
C ARG A 20 -19.70 10.13 31.16
N GLY A 21 -20.92 9.92 31.65
CA GLY A 21 -21.17 9.59 33.05
C GLY A 21 -20.51 8.27 33.50
N LEU A 22 -20.31 7.34 32.57
CA LEU A 22 -19.61 6.07 32.79
C LEU A 22 -18.08 6.18 32.65
N GLY A 23 -17.55 7.36 32.31
CA GLY A 23 -16.11 7.57 32.12
C GLY A 23 -15.57 7.16 30.75
N ALA A 24 -16.44 6.97 29.74
CA ALA A 24 -16.00 6.67 28.38
C ALA A 24 -15.20 7.82 27.77
N ARG A 25 -14.17 7.50 26.98
CA ARG A 25 -13.32 8.47 26.29
C ARG A 25 -13.72 8.57 24.82
N CYS A 26 -14.00 9.79 24.34
CA CYS A 26 -14.11 10.05 22.91
C CYS A 26 -12.71 10.07 22.30
N HIS A 27 -12.34 9.03 21.55
CA HIS A 27 -11.04 8.94 20.89
C HIS A 27 -11.12 9.37 19.41
N ARG A 28 -12.33 9.39 18.82
CA ARG A 28 -12.58 9.97 17.49
C ARG A 28 -13.81 10.89 17.54
N PRO A 29 -13.60 12.22 17.61
CA PRO A 29 -14.69 13.19 17.55
C PRO A 29 -15.53 13.06 16.28
N ARG A 30 -16.77 13.54 16.37
CA ARG A 30 -17.72 13.57 15.25
C ARG A 30 -17.09 14.20 14.01
N ARG A 31 -16.97 13.42 12.94
CA ARG A 31 -16.40 13.84 11.67
C ARG A 31 -17.23 13.33 10.50
N LEU A 32 -17.19 14.05 9.39
CA LEU A 32 -17.80 13.61 8.14
C LEU A 32 -16.92 12.56 7.48
N ILE A 33 -17.54 11.48 7.05
CA ILE A 33 -16.95 10.43 6.23
C ILE A 33 -17.70 10.43 4.92
N GLN A 34 -16.96 10.56 3.82
CA GLN A 34 -17.52 10.58 2.48
C GLN A 34 -16.93 9.45 1.67
N ARG A 35 -17.78 8.77 0.91
CA ARG A 35 -17.38 7.75 -0.07
C ARG A 35 -18.11 8.01 -1.36
N VAL A 36 -17.36 8.12 -2.44
CA VAL A 36 -17.87 8.30 -3.78
C VAL A 36 -17.36 7.14 -4.62
N ALA A 37 -18.27 6.41 -5.24
CA ALA A 37 -17.94 5.40 -6.23
C ALA A 37 -18.17 6.00 -7.61
N LEU A 38 -17.17 5.89 -8.48
CA LEU A 38 -17.20 6.37 -9.84
C LEU A 38 -16.96 5.22 -10.82
N ALA A 39 -17.70 5.20 -11.92
CA ALA A 39 -17.50 4.25 -13.00
C ALA A 39 -16.87 4.95 -14.20
N GLY A 40 -15.80 4.36 -14.74
CA GLY A 40 -15.16 4.77 -15.99
C GLY A 40 -15.60 3.90 -17.17
N GLN A 41 -14.97 4.12 -18.32
CA GLN A 41 -15.14 3.26 -19.50
C GLN A 41 -14.36 1.94 -19.31
N ASN A 42 -14.72 0.90 -20.06
CA ASN A 42 -14.04 -0.42 -20.05
C ASN A 42 -14.00 -1.16 -18.70
N GLY A 43 -14.98 -0.93 -17.83
CA GLY A 43 -15.10 -1.65 -16.56
C GLY A 43 -14.11 -1.19 -15.47
N ALA A 44 -13.43 -0.06 -15.67
CA ALA A 44 -12.66 0.61 -14.63
C ALA A 44 -13.59 1.32 -13.62
N TRP A 45 -13.26 1.27 -12.34
CA TRP A 45 -13.99 1.94 -11.26
C TRP A 45 -13.01 2.71 -10.39
N ALA A 46 -13.43 3.85 -9.86
CA ALA A 46 -12.69 4.56 -8.84
C ALA A 46 -13.54 4.70 -7.57
N GLY A 47 -12.92 4.60 -6.41
CA GLY A 47 -13.50 4.94 -5.12
C GLY A 47 -12.75 6.14 -4.57
N LEU A 48 -13.46 7.19 -4.19
CA LEU A 48 -12.88 8.31 -3.47
C LEU A 48 -13.46 8.32 -2.06
N HIS A 49 -12.60 8.16 -1.06
CA HIS A 49 -12.96 8.08 0.35
C HIS A 49 -12.33 9.23 1.13
N SER A 50 -13.05 9.74 2.11
CA SER A 50 -12.58 10.80 3.02
C SER A 50 -12.99 10.44 4.43
N GLU A 51 -12.05 10.55 5.38
CA GLU A 51 -12.32 10.49 6.82
C GLU A 51 -12.03 11.81 7.54
N GLY A 52 -12.26 12.93 6.85
CA GLY A 52 -12.01 14.28 7.36
C GLY A 52 -10.68 14.80 6.84
N ASP A 53 -9.59 14.52 7.53
CA ASP A 53 -8.23 14.99 7.23
C ASP A 53 -7.42 14.05 6.31
N ARG A 54 -7.96 12.86 6.05
CA ARG A 54 -7.36 11.88 5.15
C ARG A 54 -8.31 11.58 4.01
N HIS A 55 -7.85 11.78 2.78
CA HIS A 55 -8.58 11.40 1.58
C HIS A 55 -7.79 10.38 0.78
N VAL A 56 -8.50 9.41 0.24
CA VAL A 56 -7.95 8.23 -0.41
C VAL A 56 -8.68 8.02 -1.72
N LEU A 57 -7.93 7.98 -2.82
CA LEU A 57 -8.43 7.55 -4.11
C LEU A 57 -7.98 6.12 -4.37
N THR A 58 -8.96 5.25 -4.60
CA THR A 58 -8.77 3.84 -4.93
C THR A 58 -9.15 3.62 -6.38
N LEU A 59 -8.25 3.04 -7.17
CA LEU A 59 -8.57 2.51 -8.50
C LEU A 59 -8.92 1.02 -8.35
N MET A 60 -10.04 0.62 -8.92
CA MET A 60 -10.50 -0.76 -8.95
C MET A 60 -10.69 -1.27 -10.38
N ARG A 61 -10.36 -2.55 -10.60
CA ARG A 61 -10.60 -3.29 -11.84
C ARG A 61 -11.01 -4.72 -11.47
N ASP A 62 -12.04 -5.24 -12.12
CA ASP A 62 -12.54 -6.61 -11.89
C ASP A 62 -12.77 -6.95 -10.40
N GLN A 63 -13.28 -5.98 -9.64
CA GLN A 63 -13.55 -6.05 -8.19
C GLN A 63 -12.30 -6.19 -7.29
N ARG A 64 -11.11 -5.90 -7.82
CA ARG A 64 -9.87 -5.80 -7.04
C ARG A 64 -9.41 -4.36 -7.00
N THR A 65 -8.91 -3.95 -5.84
CA THR A 65 -8.12 -2.72 -5.73
C THR A 65 -6.85 -2.90 -6.53
N VAL A 66 -6.68 -2.09 -7.57
CA VAL A 66 -5.47 -2.04 -8.39
C VAL A 66 -4.46 -1.09 -7.77
N ARG A 67 -4.95 0.04 -7.23
CA ARG A 67 -4.10 1.04 -6.60
C ARG A 67 -4.88 1.84 -5.58
N GLU A 68 -4.20 2.31 -4.56
CA GLU A 68 -4.71 3.27 -3.60
C GLU A 68 -3.68 4.40 -3.44
N VAL A 69 -4.14 5.65 -3.44
CA VAL A 69 -3.28 6.83 -3.26
C VAL A 69 -3.93 7.81 -2.31
N LEU A 70 -3.12 8.54 -1.57
CA LEU A 70 -3.58 9.70 -0.80
C LEU A 70 -3.85 10.86 -1.76
N VAL A 71 -4.93 11.59 -1.52
CA VAL A 71 -5.19 12.86 -2.19
C VAL A 71 -5.35 13.96 -1.16
N ASN A 72 -4.83 15.14 -1.47
CA ASN A 72 -4.77 16.23 -0.50
C ASN A 72 -6.08 17.03 -0.42
N ASP A 73 -6.93 16.89 -1.43
CA ASP A 73 -8.22 17.58 -1.52
C ASP A 73 -9.26 16.65 -2.17
N PHE A 74 -10.32 16.37 -1.42
CA PHE A 74 -11.38 15.46 -1.86
C PHE A 74 -12.19 16.05 -3.02
N ASP A 75 -12.58 17.32 -2.93
CA ASP A 75 -13.47 17.94 -3.92
C ASP A 75 -12.72 18.16 -5.24
N ALA A 76 -11.46 18.60 -5.18
CA ALA A 76 -10.62 18.74 -6.37
C ALA A 76 -10.35 17.39 -7.05
N ALA A 77 -10.11 16.33 -6.27
CA ALA A 77 -9.95 14.99 -6.83
C ALA A 77 -11.22 14.50 -7.52
N LEU A 78 -12.40 14.74 -6.91
CA LEU A 78 -13.68 14.39 -7.51
C LEU A 78 -13.91 15.15 -8.82
N GLU A 79 -13.67 16.46 -8.85
CA GLU A 79 -13.82 17.30 -10.03
C GLU A 79 -12.91 16.83 -11.18
N ILE A 80 -11.66 16.49 -10.88
CA ILE A 80 -10.72 15.93 -11.86
C ILE A 80 -11.26 14.62 -12.44
N LEU A 81 -11.74 13.71 -11.60
CA LEU A 81 -12.24 12.40 -12.06
C LEU A 81 -13.49 12.56 -12.94
N GLU A 82 -14.40 13.46 -12.58
CA GLU A 82 -15.55 13.79 -13.41
C GLU A 82 -15.13 14.45 -14.74
N GLY A 83 -14.14 15.34 -14.71
CA GLY A 83 -13.54 15.96 -15.90
C GLY A 83 -12.87 14.95 -16.84
N LEU A 84 -12.32 13.87 -16.30
CA LEU A 84 -11.77 12.73 -17.05
C LEU A 84 -12.85 11.78 -17.60
N GLY A 85 -14.13 12.07 -17.35
CA GLY A 85 -15.26 11.32 -17.87
C GLY A 85 -15.71 10.13 -17.02
N LEU A 86 -15.21 10.01 -15.79
CA LEU A 86 -15.78 9.07 -14.82
C LEU A 86 -17.12 9.63 -14.34
N ARG A 87 -18.08 8.73 -14.11
CA ARG A 87 -19.42 9.11 -13.64
C ARG A 87 -19.62 8.63 -12.22
N VAL A 88 -20.08 9.52 -11.34
CA VAL A 88 -20.49 9.13 -9.99
C VAL A 88 -21.65 8.13 -10.10
N THR A 89 -21.47 6.95 -9.50
CA THR A 89 -22.46 5.87 -9.46
C THR A 89 -23.01 5.64 -8.06
N GLY A 90 -22.28 6.08 -7.03
CA GLY A 90 -22.74 6.05 -5.65
C GLY A 90 -22.06 7.14 -4.84
N ARG A 91 -22.81 7.71 -3.89
CA ARG A 91 -22.29 8.64 -2.88
C ARG A 91 -22.85 8.24 -1.53
N GLN A 92 -21.98 8.20 -0.54
CA GLN A 92 -22.33 7.95 0.85
C GLN A 92 -21.67 9.02 1.70
N GLU A 93 -22.46 9.62 2.58
CA GLU A 93 -22.00 10.60 3.55
C GLU A 93 -22.54 10.21 4.91
N ILE A 94 -21.65 10.02 5.88
CA ILE A 94 -22.03 9.73 7.26
C ILE A 94 -21.20 10.57 8.21
N LEU A 95 -21.82 11.08 9.26
CA LEU A 95 -21.12 11.60 10.43
C LEU A 95 -20.86 10.43 11.37
N ARG A 96 -19.58 10.23 11.73
CA ARG A 96 -19.17 9.18 12.66
C ARG A 96 -18.42 9.77 13.85
N GLU A 97 -18.77 9.29 15.04
CA GLU A 97 -18.10 9.60 16.31
C GLU A 97 -17.83 8.29 17.03
N ALA A 98 -16.63 8.09 17.58
CA ALA A 98 -16.26 6.86 18.29
C ALA A 98 -15.77 7.14 19.72
N TRP A 99 -16.30 6.34 20.64
CA TRP A 99 -16.00 6.36 22.06
C TRP A 99 -15.52 4.98 22.50
N GLU A 100 -14.71 4.95 23.55
CA GLU A 100 -14.19 3.73 24.12
C GLU A 100 -14.42 3.70 25.64
N LEU A 101 -14.83 2.54 26.15
CA LEU A 101 -14.92 2.25 27.58
C LEU A 101 -14.65 0.76 27.82
N HIS A 102 -13.63 0.45 28.62
CA HIS A 102 -13.24 -0.93 28.94
C HIS A 102 -13.03 -1.81 27.68
N ALA A 103 -12.31 -1.30 26.67
CA ALA A 103 -12.11 -1.96 25.38
C ALA A 103 -13.39 -2.24 24.56
N ILE A 104 -14.52 -1.66 24.95
CA ILE A 104 -15.77 -1.66 24.15
C ILE A 104 -15.80 -0.37 23.33
N GLU A 105 -15.96 -0.52 22.01
CA GLU A 105 -16.08 0.62 21.10
C GLU A 105 -17.55 0.95 20.83
N PHE A 106 -17.91 2.21 21.02
CA PHE A 106 -19.23 2.76 20.76
C PHE A 106 -19.12 3.72 19.57
N ARG A 107 -19.83 3.44 18.48
CA ARG A 107 -19.83 4.31 17.30
C ARG A 107 -21.20 4.92 17.06
N PHE A 108 -21.29 6.23 17.13
CA PHE A 108 -22.45 6.96 16.65
C PHE A 108 -22.33 7.17 15.15
N VAL A 109 -23.38 6.82 14.41
CA VAL A 109 -23.47 6.96 12.96
C VAL A 109 -24.74 7.74 12.62
N GLU A 110 -24.57 8.86 11.92
CA GLU A 110 -25.66 9.70 11.45
C GLU A 110 -25.46 9.92 9.94
N GLY A 111 -26.50 9.94 9.12
CA GLY A 111 -26.35 10.17 7.69
C GLY A 111 -27.64 10.67 7.04
N PRO A 112 -27.57 11.30 5.85
CA PRO A 112 -28.76 11.76 5.15
C PRO A 112 -29.72 10.60 4.87
N GLY A 113 -30.98 10.75 5.29
CA GLY A 113 -32.02 9.74 5.08
C GLY A 113 -31.90 8.47 5.93
N LEU A 114 -30.98 8.43 6.90
CA LEU A 114 -30.81 7.31 7.83
C LEU A 114 -31.19 7.75 9.25
N ALA A 115 -31.89 6.87 9.97
CA ALA A 115 -32.10 7.03 11.40
C ALA A 115 -30.74 7.03 12.12
N PRO A 116 -30.51 7.97 13.06
CA PRO A 116 -29.30 7.97 13.88
C PRO A 116 -29.12 6.61 14.57
N ALA A 117 -27.88 6.12 14.53
CA ALA A 117 -27.56 4.78 15.03
C ALA A 117 -26.41 4.81 16.03
N LEU A 118 -26.45 3.86 16.96
CA LEU A 118 -25.36 3.52 17.87
C LEU A 118 -24.95 2.08 17.58
N GLU A 119 -23.68 1.88 17.26
CA GLU A 119 -23.04 0.58 17.21
C GLU A 119 -22.23 0.35 18.47
N ILE A 120 -22.28 -0.88 19.00
CA ILE A 120 -21.52 -1.31 20.17
C ILE A 120 -20.73 -2.54 19.75
N HIS A 121 -19.41 -2.47 19.82
CA HIS A 121 -18.49 -3.54 19.46
C HIS A 121 -17.71 -3.98 20.70
N GLY A 122 -17.76 -5.27 21.01
CA GLY A 122 -16.95 -5.85 22.07
C GLY A 122 -15.47 -5.95 21.69
N PRO A 123 -14.60 -6.29 22.65
CA PRO A 123 -13.17 -6.49 22.41
C PRO A 123 -12.91 -7.51 21.30
N GLN A 124 -11.87 -7.26 20.48
CA GLN A 124 -11.59 -8.07 19.28
C GLN A 124 -11.13 -9.50 19.60
N ASP A 125 -10.48 -9.66 20.75
CA ASP A 125 -9.99 -10.90 21.35
C ASP A 125 -11.08 -11.68 22.12
N GLN A 126 -12.25 -11.07 22.35
CA GLN A 126 -13.36 -11.69 23.06
C GLN A 126 -14.50 -12.05 22.10
N ALA A 127 -14.68 -13.35 21.87
CA ALA A 127 -15.74 -13.88 20.99
C ALA A 127 -17.13 -13.95 21.67
N ASP A 128 -17.20 -13.76 23.00
CA ASP A 128 -18.46 -13.81 23.74
C ASP A 128 -19.21 -12.46 23.72
N GLN A 129 -20.51 -12.51 24.05
CA GLN A 129 -21.37 -11.32 24.01
C GLN A 129 -21.42 -10.56 25.35
N SER A 130 -20.59 -10.92 26.34
CA SER A 130 -20.74 -10.45 27.72
C SER A 130 -20.48 -8.95 27.85
N ALA A 131 -19.43 -8.44 27.20
CA ALA A 131 -19.09 -7.02 27.17
C ALA A 131 -20.19 -6.18 26.52
N VAL A 132 -20.71 -6.64 25.37
CA VAL A 132 -21.82 -5.96 24.66
C VAL A 132 -23.10 -5.98 25.50
N ARG A 133 -23.45 -7.10 26.15
CA ARG A 133 -24.63 -7.19 27.03
C ARG A 133 -24.50 -6.28 28.24
N TRP A 134 -23.31 -6.20 28.85
CA TRP A 134 -23.04 -5.27 29.93
C TRP A 134 -23.25 -3.82 29.46
N ALA A 135 -22.70 -3.45 28.30
CA ALA A 135 -22.84 -2.11 27.74
C ALA A 135 -24.30 -1.74 27.45
N ILE A 136 -25.08 -2.65 26.88
CA ILE A 136 -26.54 -2.49 26.68
C ILE A 136 -27.22 -2.18 28.02
N GLY A 137 -26.88 -2.91 29.08
CA GLY A 137 -27.42 -2.69 30.42
C GLY A 137 -27.05 -1.32 31.00
N GLN A 138 -25.78 -0.91 30.89
CA GLN A 138 -25.32 0.39 31.38
C GLN A 138 -25.94 1.56 30.63
N LEU A 139 -26.15 1.40 29.32
CA LEU A 139 -26.81 2.40 28.50
C LEU A 139 -28.33 2.35 28.61
N GLY A 140 -28.92 1.45 29.41
CA GLY A 140 -30.36 1.31 29.58
C GLY A 140 -31.09 1.03 28.26
N LEU A 141 -30.45 0.30 27.35
CA LEU A 141 -30.98 -0.06 26.04
C LEU A 141 -31.78 -1.36 26.14
N ASP A 142 -32.85 -1.48 25.35
CA ASP A 142 -33.63 -2.71 25.27
C ASP A 142 -32.87 -3.79 24.47
N PRO A 143 -32.52 -4.95 25.06
CA PRO A 143 -31.87 -6.03 24.33
C PRO A 143 -32.68 -6.53 23.12
N GLY A 144 -34.01 -6.44 23.16
CA GLY A 144 -34.90 -6.87 22.08
C GLY A 144 -34.83 -6.00 20.82
N ARG A 145 -34.26 -4.79 20.93
CA ARG A 145 -34.04 -3.88 19.79
C ARG A 145 -32.65 -4.00 19.16
N ALA A 146 -31.76 -4.82 19.72
CA ALA A 146 -30.41 -5.01 19.21
C ALA A 146 -30.42 -5.75 17.87
N GLN A 147 -29.75 -5.19 16.87
CA GLN A 147 -29.53 -5.86 15.58
C GLN A 147 -28.06 -6.31 15.47
N PRO A 148 -27.77 -7.59 15.22
CA PRO A 148 -26.39 -8.06 15.06
C PRO A 148 -25.67 -7.37 13.90
N ILE A 149 -24.41 -6.99 14.11
CA ILE A 149 -23.52 -6.50 13.04
C ILE A 149 -22.79 -7.71 12.45
N GLN A 150 -23.01 -8.03 11.18
CA GLN A 150 -22.34 -9.16 10.53
C GLN A 150 -20.84 -8.88 10.34
N ALA A 151 -19.98 -9.89 10.61
CA ALA A 151 -18.56 -9.84 10.28
C ALA A 151 -18.39 -9.75 8.75
N GLY A 152 -17.76 -8.68 8.27
CA GLY A 152 -17.71 -8.33 6.84
C GLY A 152 -18.77 -7.30 6.39
N GLY A 153 -19.66 -6.88 7.30
CA GLY A 153 -20.72 -5.91 7.04
C GLY A 153 -20.32 -4.45 7.21
N SER A 154 -19.19 -4.01 6.67
CA SER A 154 -19.14 -2.65 6.09
C SER A 154 -19.77 -2.76 4.71
N GLY A 155 -21.07 -3.06 4.69
CA GLY A 155 -21.82 -3.32 3.45
C GLY A 155 -21.91 -2.06 2.61
N LEU A 156 -20.91 -1.84 1.78
CA LEU A 156 -20.95 -1.09 0.52
C LEU A 156 -19.72 -1.47 -0.31
N ALA A 157 -19.59 -2.76 -0.60
CA ALA A 157 -19.12 -3.09 -1.94
C ALA A 157 -20.18 -2.55 -2.91
N PRO A 158 -19.84 -1.77 -3.95
CA PRO A 158 -20.83 -1.29 -4.90
C PRO A 158 -21.49 -2.50 -5.56
N ALA A 159 -22.79 -2.67 -5.31
CA ALA A 159 -23.58 -3.64 -6.04
C ALA A 159 -23.53 -3.28 -7.52
N ARG A 160 -23.13 -4.23 -8.37
CA ARG A 160 -23.19 -4.13 -9.83
C ARG A 160 -24.60 -3.67 -10.25
N PRO A 161 -24.77 -2.62 -11.06
CA PRO A 161 -26.06 -2.39 -11.70
C PRO A 161 -26.32 -3.55 -12.68
N ALA A 162 -27.48 -4.20 -12.54
CA ALA A 162 -27.89 -5.27 -13.44
C ALA A 162 -28.17 -4.78 -14.88
N ASN A 163 -28.13 -3.47 -15.14
CA ASN A 163 -28.30 -2.88 -16.47
C ASN A 163 -27.56 -1.52 -16.58
N PRO A 164 -26.89 -1.22 -17.70
CA PRO A 164 -26.04 -0.02 -17.84
C PRO A 164 -26.80 1.29 -18.16
N THR A 165 -28.08 1.44 -17.78
CA THR A 165 -28.86 2.65 -18.15
C THR A 165 -29.79 3.21 -17.08
N GLU A 166 -29.65 2.86 -15.80
CA GLU A 166 -30.38 3.54 -14.71
C GLU A 166 -29.44 4.10 -13.63
N PRO A 167 -29.62 5.36 -13.21
CA PRO A 167 -28.97 5.88 -12.00
C PRO A 167 -29.59 5.22 -10.76
N LEU A 168 -28.74 4.73 -9.86
CA LEU A 168 -29.12 4.22 -8.55
C LEU A 168 -29.63 5.38 -7.67
N ILE A 169 -30.95 5.56 -7.62
CA ILE A 169 -31.59 6.28 -6.52
C ILE A 169 -31.90 5.26 -5.43
N LEU A 170 -31.15 5.31 -4.32
CA LEU A 170 -31.54 4.67 -3.06
C LEU A 170 -32.79 5.39 -2.51
N THR A 171 -33.98 4.98 -2.97
CA THR A 171 -35.23 5.24 -2.26
C THR A 171 -35.61 3.98 -1.50
N ALA A 172 -35.58 4.06 -0.17
CA ALA A 172 -36.17 3.04 0.67
C ALA A 172 -37.68 3.00 0.42
N ARG A 173 -38.14 2.01 -0.35
CA ARG A 173 -39.56 1.75 -0.59
C ARG A 173 -40.12 1.00 0.61
N ALA A 174 -40.65 1.72 1.59
CA ALA A 174 -41.50 1.13 2.61
C ALA A 174 -42.83 0.71 1.96
N ALA A 175 -43.10 -0.60 1.93
CA ALA A 175 -44.39 -1.15 1.55
C ALA A 175 -45.41 -0.85 2.67
N ALA A 176 -46.15 0.24 2.55
CA ALA A 176 -47.33 0.49 3.36
C ALA A 176 -48.56 -0.12 2.66
N GLN A 177 -49.12 -1.19 3.24
CA GLN A 177 -50.50 -1.59 2.94
C GLN A 177 -51.44 -0.61 3.65
N ALA A 178 -52.40 -0.10 2.88
CA ALA A 178 -53.36 0.92 3.30
C ALA A 178 -54.55 0.35 4.09
N LEU A 179 -55.11 1.17 4.99
CA LEU A 179 -56.55 1.55 5.15
C LEU A 179 -56.81 2.09 6.60
N PRO A 180 -57.89 2.85 6.87
CA PRO A 180 -58.18 4.23 6.46
C PRO A 180 -58.32 5.20 7.67
N GLY A 181 -58.31 6.52 7.41
CA GLY A 181 -58.40 7.59 8.42
C GLY A 181 -59.74 7.71 9.15
N PRO A 182 -59.91 8.74 10.02
CA PRO A 182 -60.52 9.97 9.50
C PRO A 182 -60.11 11.31 10.13
N ALA A 183 -60.31 12.35 9.30
CA ALA A 183 -60.82 13.71 9.57
C ALA A 183 -60.04 14.74 10.42
N ALA A 184 -59.63 15.81 9.74
CA ALA A 184 -59.44 17.17 10.28
C ALA A 184 -60.81 17.83 10.60
N PRO A 185 -60.86 18.94 11.37
CA PRO A 185 -60.85 20.29 10.76
C PRO A 185 -60.26 21.39 11.71
N PRO A 186 -60.52 22.71 11.53
CA PRO A 186 -59.80 23.65 10.66
C PRO A 186 -59.20 24.88 11.41
N GLY A 187 -58.49 25.76 10.68
CA GLY A 187 -57.87 27.02 11.16
C GLY A 187 -58.84 28.12 11.63
N PRO A 188 -58.39 29.36 11.94
CA PRO A 188 -58.12 30.38 10.90
C PRO A 188 -56.95 31.36 11.20
N GLY A 189 -56.37 32.05 10.20
CA GLY A 189 -56.55 33.50 9.91
C GLY A 189 -55.68 34.42 10.81
N GLY A 190 -54.97 35.48 10.41
CA GLY A 190 -54.86 36.31 9.22
C GLY A 190 -54.46 37.74 9.68
N ARG A 191 -53.60 38.42 8.89
CA ARG A 191 -53.45 39.89 8.72
C ARG A 191 -52.51 40.75 9.62
N SER A 192 -51.53 41.35 8.91
CA SER A 192 -51.21 42.79 8.73
C SER A 192 -50.52 43.67 9.80
N GLY A 193 -49.45 44.37 9.38
CA GLY A 193 -49.22 45.80 9.72
C GLY A 193 -47.79 46.20 10.17
N PRO A 194 -47.29 47.43 9.91
CA PRO A 194 -45.89 47.71 9.50
C PRO A 194 -45.15 48.76 10.43
N PRO A 195 -44.22 49.64 9.96
CA PRO A 195 -42.76 49.43 9.76
C PRO A 195 -41.81 50.50 10.39
N GLY A 196 -40.48 50.29 10.26
CA GLY A 196 -39.43 51.34 10.14
C GLY A 196 -38.37 51.39 11.28
N PRO A 197 -37.24 52.13 11.14
CA PRO A 197 -36.50 52.58 9.93
C PRO A 197 -34.94 52.45 9.99
N GLY A 198 -34.27 52.62 8.84
CA GLY A 198 -33.02 53.41 8.70
C GLY A 198 -31.64 52.70 8.68
N GLY A 199 -30.89 52.89 7.59
CA GLY A 199 -29.53 52.34 7.29
C GLY A 199 -28.35 52.94 8.09
N PRO A 200 -27.07 52.92 7.60
CA PRO A 200 -26.65 53.04 6.20
C PRO A 200 -25.59 52.02 5.71
N ALA A 201 -25.29 52.16 4.41
CA ALA A 201 -24.51 51.30 3.52
C ALA A 201 -22.97 51.45 3.60
N GLY A 202 -22.26 50.39 3.18
CA GLY A 202 -20.85 50.38 2.78
C GLY A 202 -20.69 49.76 1.37
N PRO A 203 -19.61 50.08 0.63
CA PRO A 203 -19.59 50.02 -0.83
C PRO A 203 -19.23 48.63 -1.42
N PRO A 204 -19.62 48.35 -2.68
CA PRO A 204 -19.27 47.11 -3.38
C PRO A 204 -17.87 47.19 -4.00
N SER A 205 -17.07 46.14 -3.81
CA SER A 205 -15.81 45.95 -4.54
C SER A 205 -16.09 45.20 -5.85
N GLY A 206 -15.96 45.91 -6.97
CA GLY A 206 -16.01 45.32 -8.31
C GLY A 206 -14.69 44.67 -8.73
N PRO A 207 -14.69 43.90 -9.83
CA PRO A 207 -13.59 43.01 -10.23
C PRO A 207 -12.41 43.77 -10.88
N MET A 208 -11.20 43.23 -10.69
CA MET A 208 -9.96 43.70 -11.32
C MET A 208 -9.97 43.47 -12.85
N PRO A 209 -9.29 44.34 -13.64
CA PRO A 209 -9.14 44.16 -15.08
C PRO A 209 -8.05 43.13 -15.44
N PRO A 210 -8.12 42.50 -16.62
CA PRO A 210 -7.15 41.50 -17.07
C PRO A 210 -5.82 42.14 -17.51
N TRP A 211 -4.74 41.38 -17.31
CA TRP A 211 -3.39 41.70 -17.78
C TRP A 211 -3.27 41.61 -19.32
N PRO A 212 -2.41 42.41 -19.96
CA PRO A 212 -2.20 42.37 -21.40
C PRO A 212 -1.34 41.16 -21.83
N PRO A 213 -1.51 40.65 -23.06
CA PRO A 213 -0.81 39.44 -23.54
C PRO A 213 0.67 39.73 -23.85
N GLN A 214 1.53 38.76 -23.51
CA GLN A 214 2.94 38.71 -23.89
C GLN A 214 3.09 38.21 -25.34
N PRO A 215 4.09 38.68 -26.11
CA PRO A 215 4.27 38.31 -27.51
C PRO A 215 4.90 36.92 -27.68
N VAL A 216 4.31 36.11 -28.56
CA VAL A 216 4.84 34.86 -29.10
C VAL A 216 6.06 35.13 -29.97
N SER A 217 7.14 34.36 -29.77
CA SER A 217 8.28 34.30 -30.69
C SER A 217 8.52 32.84 -31.08
N SER A 218 8.19 32.52 -32.33
CA SER A 218 8.58 31.30 -33.03
C SER A 218 10.03 31.41 -33.52
N PRO A 219 10.77 30.30 -33.64
CA PRO A 219 11.88 30.20 -34.59
C PRO A 219 11.50 29.37 -35.82
N THR A 220 11.81 29.98 -36.95
CA THR A 220 11.68 29.55 -38.34
C THR A 220 12.66 28.43 -38.71
N GLU A 221 12.19 27.35 -39.33
CA GLU A 221 12.98 26.46 -40.20
C GLU A 221 13.10 27.06 -41.62
N PRO A 222 14.21 26.83 -42.34
CA PRO A 222 14.23 26.85 -43.78
C PRO A 222 14.29 25.43 -44.37
N ALA A 223 13.42 25.21 -45.35
CA ALA A 223 13.38 24.06 -46.23
C ALA A 223 14.54 24.07 -47.24
N GLU A 224 15.03 22.88 -47.59
CA GLU A 224 15.76 22.67 -48.85
C GLU A 224 15.34 21.31 -49.46
N THR A 225 14.87 21.37 -50.70
CA THR A 225 14.33 20.26 -51.50
C THR A 225 15.34 19.93 -52.60
N ALA A 226 15.73 18.66 -52.75
CA ALA A 226 16.25 18.11 -54.01
C ALA A 226 16.01 16.59 -54.08
N GLU A 227 15.69 16.14 -55.29
CA GLU A 227 15.00 14.89 -55.71
C GLU A 227 15.73 13.54 -55.50
N PRO A 228 15.01 12.39 -55.63
CA PRO A 228 15.56 11.06 -55.40
C PRO A 228 16.03 10.35 -56.68
N VAL A 229 17.07 9.51 -56.56
CA VAL A 229 17.50 8.54 -57.58
C VAL A 229 17.42 7.14 -56.97
N GLY A 230 16.52 6.30 -57.50
CA GLY A 230 16.45 4.87 -57.18
C GLY A 230 17.42 4.03 -58.02
N PRO A 231 17.59 2.74 -57.66
CA PRO A 231 17.78 1.72 -58.68
C PRO A 231 16.93 0.43 -58.47
N PRO A 232 16.88 -0.46 -59.46
CA PRO A 232 15.66 -1.14 -59.88
C PRO A 232 15.54 -2.63 -59.49
N ALA A 233 14.40 -3.18 -59.91
CA ALA A 233 13.84 -4.51 -59.73
C ALA A 233 14.71 -5.68 -60.24
N ALA A 234 14.52 -6.83 -59.58
CA ALA A 234 15.00 -8.14 -59.99
C ALA A 234 14.02 -8.83 -60.96
N GLU A 235 14.55 -9.41 -62.01
CA GLU A 235 13.84 -10.22 -63.01
C GLU A 235 14.19 -11.70 -62.85
N THR A 236 13.23 -12.54 -63.18
CA THR A 236 13.11 -13.98 -62.88
C THR A 236 13.65 -14.86 -64.02
N ALA A 237 14.07 -16.09 -63.66
CA ALA A 237 13.98 -17.37 -64.39
C ALA A 237 15.23 -18.00 -65.06
N GLU A 238 15.41 -19.29 -64.75
CA GLU A 238 16.33 -20.36 -65.23
C GLU A 238 16.07 -20.79 -66.72
N PRO A 239 16.64 -21.89 -67.33
CA PRO A 239 17.61 -22.93 -66.87
C PRO A 239 18.70 -23.42 -67.87
N ALA A 240 19.62 -24.25 -67.33
CA ALA A 240 20.36 -25.44 -67.83
C ALA A 240 21.10 -25.47 -69.20
N GLN A 241 22.38 -25.92 -69.19
CA GLN A 241 22.83 -27.22 -69.74
C GLN A 241 24.35 -27.50 -69.57
N ASP A 242 24.66 -28.81 -69.60
CA ASP A 242 25.83 -29.60 -69.17
C ASP A 242 27.18 -29.40 -69.91
N VAL A 243 28.30 -29.87 -69.32
CA VAL A 243 29.11 -31.05 -69.75
C VAL A 243 30.27 -31.35 -68.77
N GLU A 244 30.51 -32.66 -68.62
CA GLU A 244 31.30 -33.46 -67.67
C GLU A 244 32.84 -33.29 -67.58
N GLY A 245 33.37 -33.72 -66.42
CA GLY A 245 34.75 -34.15 -66.20
C GLY A 245 35.01 -34.63 -64.75
N ALA A 246 35.01 -35.96 -64.53
CA ALA A 246 35.20 -36.72 -63.27
C ALA A 246 36.58 -36.52 -62.56
N PRO A 247 36.87 -37.05 -61.33
CA PRO A 247 36.15 -38.09 -60.58
C PRO A 247 35.94 -37.91 -59.05
N SER A 248 34.91 -38.60 -58.57
CA SER A 248 34.77 -39.38 -57.32
C SER A 248 35.60 -38.96 -56.08
N HIS A 249 34.94 -38.34 -55.11
CA HIS A 249 35.18 -38.59 -53.68
C HIS A 249 33.91 -38.31 -52.88
N SER A 250 33.31 -39.36 -52.31
CA SER A 250 32.41 -39.24 -51.16
C SER A 250 33.21 -38.67 -49.98
N PRO A 251 32.78 -37.59 -49.31
CA PRO A 251 33.42 -37.19 -48.08
C PRO A 251 33.01 -38.16 -46.97
N MET A 252 34.02 -38.86 -46.47
CA MET A 252 34.01 -39.65 -45.26
C MET A 252 33.40 -38.88 -44.09
N VAL A 253 32.46 -39.55 -43.42
CA VAL A 253 32.19 -39.36 -41.99
C VAL A 253 33.50 -39.55 -41.25
N THR A 254 34.02 -38.47 -40.64
CA THR A 254 35.04 -38.56 -39.61
C THR A 254 34.38 -38.28 -38.28
N VAL A 255 34.22 -39.36 -37.51
CA VAL A 255 33.96 -39.33 -36.08
C VAL A 255 35.20 -38.72 -35.42
N LEU A 256 35.03 -37.61 -34.68
CA LEU A 256 35.98 -37.23 -33.63
C LEU A 256 35.39 -37.63 -32.29
N ASP A 257 36.08 -38.59 -31.69
CA ASP A 257 35.88 -39.15 -30.37
C ASP A 257 36.13 -38.11 -29.28
N THR A 258 35.41 -38.33 -28.19
CA THR A 258 35.29 -37.60 -26.95
C THR A 258 36.62 -37.38 -26.21
N GLY A 259 37.14 -36.16 -26.31
CA GLY A 259 38.13 -35.62 -25.38
C GLY A 259 37.46 -34.64 -24.41
N SER A 260 37.39 -35.01 -23.13
CA SER A 260 36.76 -34.26 -22.04
C SER A 260 37.24 -32.81 -21.95
N LEU A 261 36.48 -31.87 -22.53
CA LEU A 261 36.62 -30.45 -22.26
C LEU A 261 35.82 -30.16 -20.98
N ARG A 262 36.54 -30.11 -19.85
CA ARG A 262 35.99 -29.54 -18.61
C ARG A 262 35.46 -28.12 -18.91
N PRO A 263 34.30 -27.73 -18.38
CA PRO A 263 33.92 -26.32 -18.36
C PRO A 263 35.04 -25.52 -17.66
N PRO A 264 35.33 -24.29 -18.08
CA PRO A 264 36.26 -23.43 -17.35
C PRO A 264 35.82 -23.37 -15.89
N ALA A 265 36.76 -23.57 -14.97
CA ALA A 265 36.48 -23.46 -13.55
C ALA A 265 35.83 -22.09 -13.28
N PRO A 266 34.79 -22.01 -12.44
CA PRO A 266 34.23 -20.73 -12.04
C PRO A 266 35.37 -19.82 -11.57
N PRO A 267 35.31 -18.50 -11.84
CA PRO A 267 36.30 -17.58 -11.32
C PRO A 267 36.40 -17.83 -9.82
N GLN A 268 37.60 -18.18 -9.36
CA GLN A 268 37.81 -18.42 -7.93
C GLN A 268 37.35 -17.16 -7.21
N ALA A 269 36.33 -17.30 -6.36
CA ALA A 269 35.92 -16.26 -5.46
C ALA A 269 37.19 -15.79 -4.74
N ARG A 270 37.44 -14.48 -4.73
CA ARG A 270 38.47 -13.94 -3.83
C ARG A 270 38.18 -14.54 -2.46
N PRO A 271 39.19 -15.11 -1.76
CA PRO A 271 38.96 -15.60 -0.41
C PRO A 271 38.27 -14.49 0.36
N ARG A 272 37.09 -14.81 0.91
CA ARG A 272 36.36 -13.92 1.81
C ARG A 272 37.39 -13.50 2.87
N PRO A 273 37.61 -12.19 3.10
CA PRO A 273 38.53 -11.77 4.15
C PRO A 273 38.12 -12.54 5.41
N GLU A 274 39.08 -13.22 6.03
CA GLU A 274 38.82 -13.92 7.29
C GLU A 274 38.07 -12.96 8.21
N PRO A 275 36.99 -13.40 8.87
CA PRO A 275 36.33 -12.56 9.84
C PRO A 275 37.42 -12.08 10.81
N GLY A 276 37.61 -10.76 10.87
CA GLY A 276 38.55 -10.18 11.81
C GLY A 276 38.23 -10.68 13.22
N PRO A 277 39.20 -10.62 14.15
CA PRO A 277 38.95 -11.00 15.53
C PRO A 277 37.67 -10.32 16.01
N ASP A 278 36.80 -11.08 16.68
CA ASP A 278 35.55 -10.53 17.20
C ASP A 278 35.88 -9.25 18.00
N PRO A 279 35.12 -8.17 17.79
CA PRO A 279 35.34 -6.93 18.50
C PRO A 279 35.39 -7.22 19.99
N ASP A 280 36.26 -6.52 20.73
CA ASP A 280 36.34 -6.60 22.18
C ASP A 280 34.91 -6.65 22.76
N PRO A 281 34.49 -7.73 23.43
CA PRO A 281 33.12 -7.87 23.91
C PRO A 281 32.72 -6.75 24.90
N GLY A 282 33.68 -5.99 25.42
CA GLY A 282 33.44 -4.79 26.23
C GLY A 282 33.23 -3.49 25.44
N ARG A 283 33.44 -3.48 24.12
CA ARG A 283 33.27 -2.28 23.27
C ARG A 283 32.03 -2.42 22.41
N LEU A 284 30.97 -1.74 22.86
CA LEU A 284 29.75 -1.55 22.09
C LEU A 284 30.03 -0.82 20.77
N VAL A 285 29.54 -1.37 19.66
CA VAL A 285 29.67 -0.80 18.31
C VAL A 285 28.28 -0.59 17.72
N GLN A 286 28.11 0.50 16.98
CA GLN A 286 26.85 0.74 16.29
C GLN A 286 26.59 -0.29 15.19
N PHE A 287 25.31 -0.61 14.93
CA PHE A 287 24.94 -1.49 13.83
C PHE A 287 25.31 -0.86 12.48
N THR A 288 25.54 -1.71 11.49
CA THR A 288 26.03 -1.28 10.17
C THR A 288 25.04 -1.62 9.08
N VAL A 289 24.98 -0.80 8.03
CA VAL A 289 24.38 -1.18 6.74
C VAL A 289 25.36 -2.13 6.04
N ALA A 290 25.05 -3.42 6.05
CA ALA A 290 25.87 -4.46 5.45
C ALA A 290 25.74 -4.49 3.93
N GLU A 291 24.52 -4.30 3.43
CA GLU A 291 24.21 -4.22 2.00
C GLU A 291 23.13 -3.18 1.78
N THR A 292 23.18 -2.50 0.63
CA THR A 292 22.12 -1.61 0.17
C THR A 292 22.03 -1.71 -1.35
N GLY A 293 20.82 -1.57 -1.89
CA GLY A 293 20.57 -1.48 -3.32
C GLY A 293 19.28 -0.71 -3.57
N TRP A 294 19.21 -0.08 -4.73
CA TRP A 294 18.03 0.69 -5.11
C TRP A 294 17.88 0.81 -6.63
N THR A 295 16.64 0.97 -7.05
CA THR A 295 16.22 1.29 -8.41
C THR A 295 15.33 2.51 -8.38
N ALA A 296 15.40 3.35 -9.41
CA ALA A 296 14.45 4.44 -9.59
C ALA A 296 13.71 4.29 -10.92
N GLU A 297 12.40 4.38 -10.84
CA GLU A 297 11.48 4.39 -11.96
C GLU A 297 10.92 5.80 -12.14
N ALA A 298 10.90 6.32 -13.36
CA ALA A 298 10.18 7.55 -13.64
C ALA A 298 8.68 7.23 -13.78
N SER A 299 7.83 8.02 -13.15
CA SER A 299 6.38 7.91 -13.33
C SER A 299 6.03 8.18 -14.78
N GLU A 300 5.30 7.25 -15.42
CA GLU A 300 4.77 7.45 -16.77
C GLU A 300 3.64 8.49 -16.80
N TRP A 301 3.05 8.79 -15.63
CA TRP A 301 1.86 9.62 -15.49
C TRP A 301 2.17 11.05 -15.05
N VAL A 302 3.18 11.21 -14.20
CA VAL A 302 3.55 12.50 -13.62
C VAL A 302 4.99 12.84 -14.00
N PRO A 303 5.19 13.77 -14.96
CA PRO A 303 6.53 14.19 -15.36
C PRO A 303 7.33 14.72 -14.16
N GLY A 304 8.50 14.12 -13.92
CA GLY A 304 9.39 14.50 -12.83
C GLY A 304 9.11 13.81 -11.49
N GLU A 305 8.11 12.94 -11.41
CA GLU A 305 7.93 12.02 -10.29
C GLU A 305 8.78 10.76 -10.52
N TYR A 306 9.41 10.28 -9.45
CA TYR A 306 10.18 9.05 -9.45
C TYR A 306 9.81 8.17 -8.25
N TRP A 307 9.66 6.88 -8.51
CA TRP A 307 9.46 5.85 -7.50
C TRP A 307 10.78 5.13 -7.26
N ILE A 308 11.27 5.21 -6.03
CA ILE A 308 12.55 4.68 -5.63
C ILE A 308 12.30 3.48 -4.74
N ARG A 309 12.61 2.30 -5.28
CA ARG A 309 12.61 1.07 -4.49
C ARG A 309 13.99 0.86 -3.96
N TRP A 310 14.10 0.68 -2.66
CA TRP A 310 15.36 0.49 -1.99
C TRP A 310 15.27 -0.68 -1.04
N ALA A 311 16.41 -1.33 -0.83
CA ALA A 311 16.55 -2.39 0.15
C ALA A 311 17.84 -2.19 0.95
N THR A 312 17.81 -2.65 2.19
CA THR A 312 18.95 -2.62 3.10
C THR A 312 19.02 -3.91 3.89
N VAL A 313 20.25 -4.31 4.23
CA VAL A 313 20.51 -5.36 5.21
C VAL A 313 21.29 -4.72 6.36
N LEU A 314 20.71 -4.71 7.54
CA LEU A 314 21.36 -4.22 8.75
C LEU A 314 22.06 -5.39 9.44
N HIS A 315 23.19 -5.12 10.09
CA HIS A 315 23.97 -6.11 10.82
C HIS A 315 24.37 -5.56 12.18
N ASN A 316 24.12 -6.35 13.22
CA ASN A 316 24.62 -6.08 14.55
C ASN A 316 25.98 -6.78 14.76
N PRO A 317 27.08 -6.03 14.89
CA PRO A 317 28.39 -6.62 15.09
C PRO A 317 28.63 -7.13 16.52
N ASN A 318 27.78 -6.76 17.49
CA ASN A 318 27.95 -7.05 18.91
C ASN A 318 27.52 -8.48 19.24
N THR A 319 28.21 -9.09 20.20
CA THR A 319 28.00 -10.48 20.64
C THR A 319 27.15 -10.64 21.89
N LEU A 320 26.98 -9.57 22.67
CA LEU A 320 26.31 -9.56 23.98
C LEU A 320 25.30 -8.41 24.11
N TYR A 321 25.02 -7.71 23.01
CA TYR A 321 24.13 -6.57 22.99
C TYR A 321 23.19 -6.66 21.80
N TRP A 322 21.95 -6.29 22.03
CA TRP A 322 20.92 -6.10 21.01
C TRP A 322 20.41 -4.66 21.06
N CYS A 323 19.75 -4.21 19.98
CA CYS A 323 19.09 -2.92 19.99
C CYS A 323 17.63 -3.04 19.58
N GLU A 324 16.78 -2.29 20.28
CA GLU A 324 15.38 -2.10 19.96
C GLU A 324 15.25 -0.96 18.94
N LEU A 325 14.25 -1.06 18.06
CA LEU A 325 13.89 -0.04 17.09
C LEU A 325 15.09 0.50 16.25
N PRO A 326 15.91 -0.37 15.62
CA PRO A 326 17.04 0.11 14.84
C PRO A 326 16.52 0.97 13.69
N THR A 327 17.05 2.20 13.64
CA THR A 327 16.51 3.25 12.78
C THR A 327 17.54 3.68 11.74
N VAL A 328 17.12 3.81 10.48
CA VAL A 328 17.97 4.32 9.39
C VAL A 328 17.37 5.56 8.75
N GLN A 329 18.24 6.50 8.38
CA GLN A 329 17.88 7.61 7.51
C GLN A 329 18.18 7.19 6.07
N VAL A 330 17.15 7.20 5.23
CA VAL A 330 17.28 7.11 3.78
C VAL A 330 17.31 8.52 3.22
N THR A 331 18.29 8.81 2.36
CA THR A 331 18.42 10.12 1.71
C THR A 331 18.71 9.93 0.24
N VAL A 332 17.92 10.59 -0.60
CA VAL A 332 18.05 10.58 -2.06
C VAL A 332 18.51 11.95 -2.52
N ARG A 333 19.52 11.95 -3.41
CA ARG A 333 20.06 13.16 -4.01
C ARG A 333 20.03 13.12 -5.53
N ASP A 334 19.92 14.30 -6.12
CA ASP A 334 20.11 14.50 -7.56
C ASP A 334 21.60 14.52 -7.96
N ALA A 335 21.87 14.67 -9.25
CA ALA A 335 23.23 14.71 -9.80
C ALA A 335 24.05 15.92 -9.33
N TYR A 336 23.41 16.94 -8.75
CA TYR A 336 24.06 18.13 -8.20
C TYR A 336 24.31 18.00 -6.68
N GLY A 337 23.88 16.90 -6.06
CA GLY A 337 24.02 16.63 -4.63
C GLY A 337 22.90 17.21 -3.77
N ASN A 338 21.87 17.82 -4.37
CA ASN A 338 20.73 18.34 -3.63
C ASN A 338 19.87 17.19 -3.11
N VAL A 339 19.37 17.31 -1.89
CA VAL A 339 18.40 16.33 -1.35
C VAL A 339 17.07 16.52 -2.05
N ILE A 340 16.55 15.45 -2.65
CA ILE A 340 15.26 15.43 -3.34
C ILE A 340 14.24 14.50 -2.66
N GLY A 341 14.69 13.68 -1.71
CA GLY A 341 13.85 12.82 -0.91
C GLY A 341 14.58 12.36 0.34
N SER A 342 13.84 12.16 1.43
CA SER A 342 14.39 11.65 2.69
C SER A 342 13.27 11.01 3.50
N GLU A 343 13.56 9.87 4.11
CA GLU A 343 12.64 9.22 5.07
C GLU A 343 13.42 8.53 6.19
N GLU A 344 12.78 8.38 7.34
CA GLU A 344 13.30 7.62 8.46
C GLU A 344 12.55 6.29 8.52
N GLN A 345 13.29 5.17 8.50
CA GLN A 345 12.73 3.83 8.64
C GLN A 345 13.12 3.26 9.99
N VAL A 346 12.10 2.93 10.78
CA VAL A 346 12.22 2.26 12.08
C VAL A 346 11.84 0.79 11.90
N LEU A 347 12.63 -0.12 12.48
CA LEU A 347 12.37 -1.57 12.46
C LEU A 347 12.00 -2.05 13.86
N THR A 348 11.90 -3.36 14.08
CA THR A 348 11.49 -3.93 15.38
C THR A 348 12.68 -4.14 16.30
N VAL A 349 13.48 -5.16 16.04
CA VAL A 349 14.58 -5.57 16.91
C VAL A 349 15.74 -6.12 16.10
N LEU A 350 16.97 -5.90 16.58
CA LEU A 350 18.18 -6.42 15.97
C LEU A 350 19.02 -7.20 16.99
N PRO A 351 18.88 -8.54 17.01
CA PRO A 351 19.59 -9.41 17.94
C PRO A 351 21.12 -9.46 17.76
N PRO A 352 21.88 -10.06 18.70
CA PRO A 352 23.34 -10.18 18.62
C PRO A 352 23.81 -10.95 17.38
N ARG A 353 24.78 -10.41 16.63
CA ARG A 353 25.37 -11.02 15.43
C ARG A 353 24.39 -11.44 14.34
N THR A 354 23.17 -10.95 14.37
CA THR A 354 22.17 -11.23 13.34
C THR A 354 22.14 -10.15 12.28
N LYS A 355 21.46 -10.48 11.18
CA LYS A 355 21.11 -9.55 10.13
C LYS A 355 19.60 -9.49 9.97
N ILE A 356 19.09 -8.30 9.73
CA ILE A 356 17.69 -8.07 9.37
C ILE A 356 17.64 -7.31 8.05
N ALA A 357 16.59 -7.53 7.28
CA ALA A 357 16.40 -6.86 6.00
C ALA A 357 15.18 -5.95 6.03
N TRP A 358 15.20 -4.94 5.18
CA TRP A 358 14.03 -4.13 4.88
C TRP A 358 14.03 -3.70 3.43
N ALA A 359 12.85 -3.61 2.83
CA ALA A 359 12.64 -3.01 1.53
C ALA A 359 11.56 -1.93 1.64
N GLY A 360 11.80 -0.79 0.99
CA GLY A 360 10.92 0.37 1.05
C GLY A 360 10.69 0.99 -0.31
N LEU A 361 9.67 1.84 -0.37
CA LEU A 361 9.30 2.63 -1.52
C LEU A 361 9.27 4.11 -1.12
N LEU A 362 10.12 4.90 -1.75
CA LEU A 362 10.17 6.35 -1.57
C LEU A 362 9.78 7.06 -2.87
N GLU A 363 8.79 7.94 -2.81
CA GLU A 363 8.38 8.78 -3.93
C GLU A 363 9.10 10.14 -3.85
N VAL A 364 9.72 10.57 -4.95
CA VAL A 364 10.39 11.88 -5.02
C VAL A 364 9.95 12.66 -6.25
N ASN A 365 9.96 13.98 -6.15
CA ASN A 365 9.51 14.87 -7.21
C ASN A 365 10.61 15.83 -7.64
N GLY A 366 10.58 16.22 -8.92
CA GLY A 366 11.48 17.21 -9.51
C GLY A 366 12.66 16.55 -10.22
N ASN A 367 13.85 16.68 -9.64
CA ASN A 367 15.08 16.25 -10.30
C ASN A 367 15.23 14.72 -10.28
N ARG A 368 15.90 14.19 -11.31
CA ARG A 368 16.17 12.75 -11.42
C ARG A 368 17.02 12.25 -10.22
N PRO A 369 16.61 11.15 -9.56
CA PRO A 369 17.43 10.48 -8.56
C PRO A 369 18.78 10.06 -9.13
N HIS A 370 19.84 10.36 -8.40
CA HIS A 370 21.21 10.01 -8.79
C HIS A 370 21.91 9.13 -7.76
N THR A 371 21.73 9.43 -6.47
CA THR A 371 22.31 8.62 -5.39
C THR A 371 21.28 8.41 -4.29
N LEU A 372 21.30 7.23 -3.68
CA LEU A 372 20.60 6.94 -2.44
C LEU A 372 21.62 6.47 -1.40
N GLU A 373 21.55 7.07 -0.21
CA GLU A 373 22.39 6.74 0.94
C GLU A 373 21.50 6.31 2.11
N ILE A 374 21.89 5.23 2.79
CA ILE A 374 21.21 4.73 3.99
C ILE A 374 22.19 4.84 5.15
N THR A 375 21.85 5.67 6.13
CA THR A 375 22.72 5.96 7.27
C THR A 375 22.08 5.46 8.57
N PRO A 376 22.76 4.62 9.37
CA PRO A 376 22.33 4.26 10.71
C PRO A 376 22.13 5.48 11.60
N ARG A 377 20.99 5.56 12.30
CA ARG A 377 20.78 6.49 13.41
C ARG A 377 21.27 5.87 14.70
N PRO A 378 21.75 6.65 15.68
CA PRO A 378 22.11 6.15 17.01
C PRO A 378 21.00 5.26 17.59
N ALA A 379 21.37 4.11 18.16
CA ALA A 379 20.44 3.18 18.77
C ALA A 379 20.76 3.02 20.25
N ASP A 380 19.72 2.67 21.01
CA ASP A 380 19.85 2.24 22.39
C ASP A 380 20.17 0.74 22.41
N TRP A 381 21.13 0.37 23.25
CA TRP A 381 21.69 -0.97 23.30
C TRP A 381 21.47 -1.60 24.67
N TYR A 382 21.06 -2.85 24.64
CA TYR A 382 20.68 -3.60 25.83
C TYR A 382 21.53 -4.87 25.93
N PRO A 383 22.10 -5.18 27.10
CA PRO A 383 22.81 -6.43 27.31
C PRO A 383 21.84 -7.62 27.23
N THR A 384 22.32 -8.76 26.74
CA THR A 384 21.56 -10.02 26.71
C THR A 384 22.50 -11.21 26.82
N GLU A 385 21.99 -12.33 27.35
CA GLU A 385 22.69 -13.61 27.33
C GLU A 385 22.45 -14.40 26.04
N ALA A 386 21.44 -13.98 25.26
CA ALA A 386 21.05 -14.61 24.01
C ALA A 386 22.19 -14.66 23.00
N ARG A 387 22.19 -15.74 22.23
CA ARG A 387 23.20 -16.08 21.24
C ARG A 387 22.59 -16.18 19.85
N PRO A 388 23.40 -16.10 18.79
CA PRO A 388 22.89 -16.16 17.42
C PRO A 388 22.07 -17.43 17.13
N GLU A 389 22.40 -18.55 17.78
CA GLU A 389 21.65 -19.81 17.72
C GLU A 389 20.22 -19.73 18.28
N ASP A 390 19.91 -18.74 19.14
CA ASP A 390 18.56 -18.50 19.66
C ASP A 390 17.67 -17.78 18.63
N PHE A 391 18.25 -17.34 17.51
CA PHE A 391 17.56 -16.68 16.40
C PHE A 391 17.69 -17.49 15.10
N PRO A 392 17.23 -18.77 15.07
CA PRO A 392 17.29 -19.57 13.85
C PRO A 392 16.54 -18.87 12.71
N PRO A 393 17.08 -18.84 11.48
CA PRO A 393 16.42 -18.17 10.37
C PRO A 393 15.17 -18.93 9.94
N PHE A 394 14.15 -18.20 9.48
CA PHE A 394 13.06 -18.79 8.71
C PHE A 394 13.61 -19.49 7.47
N THR A 395 12.96 -20.58 7.08
CA THR A 395 13.34 -21.35 5.89
C THR A 395 12.25 -21.29 4.84
N TYR A 396 12.62 -21.57 3.59
CA TYR A 396 11.75 -21.37 2.45
C TYR A 396 11.71 -22.61 1.56
N GLU A 397 10.52 -22.99 1.11
CA GLU A 397 10.28 -24.13 0.24
C GLU A 397 9.49 -23.69 -0.99
N ASN A 398 9.64 -24.43 -2.09
CA ASN A 398 8.88 -24.22 -3.33
C ASN A 398 8.94 -22.77 -3.87
N VAL A 399 10.09 -22.09 -3.68
CA VAL A 399 10.24 -20.69 -4.07
C VAL A 399 10.32 -20.58 -5.60
N SER A 400 9.45 -19.75 -6.17
CA SER A 400 9.41 -19.40 -7.59
C SER A 400 9.44 -17.89 -7.76
N MET A 401 10.27 -17.42 -8.70
CA MET A 401 10.36 -16.03 -9.11
C MET A 401 10.00 -15.91 -10.58
N ALA A 402 9.04 -15.05 -10.90
CA ALA A 402 8.68 -14.68 -12.26
C ALA A 402 8.90 -13.18 -12.45
N VAL A 403 9.39 -12.77 -13.62
CA VAL A 403 9.60 -11.34 -13.94
C VAL A 403 8.85 -10.94 -15.23
N PRO A 404 7.50 -11.00 -15.25
CA PRO A 404 6.73 -10.56 -16.41
C PRO A 404 6.81 -9.03 -16.56
N GLU A 405 7.28 -8.55 -17.72
CA GLU A 405 7.18 -7.13 -18.14
C GLU A 405 7.72 -6.12 -17.10
N GLY A 406 8.72 -6.49 -16.29
CA GLY A 406 9.31 -5.62 -15.26
C GLY A 406 8.63 -5.67 -13.89
N ALA A 407 7.53 -6.40 -13.74
CA ALA A 407 6.98 -6.80 -12.45
C ALA A 407 7.68 -8.07 -11.98
N CYS A 408 8.18 -8.09 -10.74
CA CYS A 408 8.74 -9.26 -10.09
C CYS A 408 7.67 -9.87 -9.18
N GLU A 409 7.30 -11.11 -9.44
CA GLU A 409 6.42 -11.91 -8.60
C GLU A 409 7.22 -13.03 -7.95
N VAL A 410 7.22 -13.09 -6.62
CA VAL A 410 7.87 -14.14 -5.84
C VAL A 410 6.80 -14.88 -5.05
N THR A 411 6.77 -16.21 -5.17
CA THR A 411 5.85 -17.08 -4.45
C THR A 411 6.62 -18.22 -3.80
N GLY A 412 6.07 -18.79 -2.73
CA GLY A 412 6.66 -19.95 -2.07
C GLY A 412 5.97 -20.24 -0.75
N GLU A 413 6.60 -21.08 0.05
CA GLU A 413 6.19 -21.38 1.42
C GLU A 413 7.30 -20.95 2.38
N ILE A 414 6.91 -20.27 3.45
CA ILE A 414 7.80 -19.95 4.58
C ILE A 414 7.55 -20.95 5.69
N ARG A 415 8.63 -21.44 6.32
CA ARG A 415 8.60 -22.33 7.46
C ARG A 415 9.07 -21.61 8.71
N ASN A 416 8.27 -21.73 9.77
CA ASN A 416 8.60 -21.26 11.11
C ASN A 416 9.59 -22.21 11.80
N PRO A 417 10.76 -21.72 12.25
CA PRO A 417 11.71 -22.54 13.00
C PRO A 417 11.41 -22.57 14.51
N TYR A 418 10.45 -21.76 14.98
CA TYR A 418 10.09 -21.64 16.40
C TYR A 418 8.96 -22.59 16.78
N ASP A 419 8.96 -23.05 18.03
CA ASP A 419 7.92 -23.88 18.65
C ASP A 419 6.69 -23.06 19.10
N GLU A 420 6.68 -21.77 18.81
CA GLU A 420 5.57 -20.85 18.99
C GLU A 420 5.11 -20.24 17.66
N ALA A 421 3.82 -19.88 17.60
CA ALA A 421 3.24 -19.25 16.43
C ALA A 421 3.64 -17.77 16.37
N VAL A 422 3.91 -17.27 15.16
CA VAL A 422 4.22 -15.85 14.92
C VAL A 422 3.03 -15.19 14.25
N GLU A 423 2.48 -14.15 14.89
CA GLU A 423 1.30 -13.46 14.38
C GLU A 423 1.56 -12.76 13.05
N GLU A 424 2.70 -12.07 12.93
CA GLU A 424 3.08 -11.36 11.72
C GLU A 424 4.59 -11.50 11.47
N VAL A 425 4.95 -11.93 10.27
CA VAL A 425 6.34 -12.03 9.80
C VAL A 425 6.55 -11.05 8.65
N ALA A 426 7.50 -10.13 8.81
CA ALA A 426 7.97 -9.31 7.72
C ALA A 426 8.90 -10.16 6.83
N LEU A 427 8.50 -10.38 5.58
CA LEU A 427 9.23 -11.15 4.59
C LEU A 427 9.74 -10.24 3.48
N VAL A 428 11.06 -10.19 3.31
CA VAL A 428 11.74 -9.32 2.37
C VAL A 428 12.39 -10.14 1.26
N ALA A 429 12.11 -9.79 0.01
CA ALA A 429 12.83 -10.27 -1.16
C ALA A 429 13.89 -9.24 -1.57
N LEU A 430 15.14 -9.66 -1.52
CA LEU A 430 16.31 -8.88 -1.90
C LEU A 430 16.68 -9.21 -3.34
N PHE A 431 16.39 -8.30 -4.28
CA PHE A 431 16.61 -8.54 -5.71
C PHE A 431 18.06 -8.29 -6.10
N ARG A 432 18.62 -9.20 -6.90
CA ARG A 432 20.03 -9.14 -7.33
C ARG A 432 20.18 -9.17 -8.83
N ASP A 433 21.18 -8.42 -9.31
CA ASP A 433 21.62 -8.46 -10.71
C ASP A 433 22.43 -9.74 -11.03
N GLY A 434 22.84 -9.91 -12.29
CA GLY A 434 23.68 -11.03 -12.73
C GLY A 434 25.09 -11.07 -12.12
N ARG A 435 25.49 -10.07 -11.35
CA ARG A 435 26.76 -10.01 -10.60
C ARG A 435 26.57 -10.32 -9.11
N GLY A 436 25.33 -10.55 -8.67
CA GLY A 436 24.98 -10.74 -7.26
C GLY A 436 24.87 -9.43 -6.46
N THR A 437 24.91 -8.27 -7.12
CA THR A 437 24.76 -6.97 -6.46
C THR A 437 23.31 -6.79 -6.03
N LEU A 438 23.06 -6.34 -4.80
CA LEU A 438 21.74 -5.91 -4.37
C LEU A 438 21.32 -4.69 -5.19
N ILE A 439 20.19 -4.78 -5.89
CA ILE A 439 19.67 -3.71 -6.74
C ILE A 439 18.37 -3.12 -6.21
N GLY A 440 17.82 -3.67 -5.14
CA GLY A 440 16.57 -3.23 -4.53
C GLY A 440 15.89 -4.42 -3.87
N GLY A 441 14.62 -4.24 -3.54
CA GLY A 441 13.82 -5.32 -2.97
C GLY A 441 12.36 -4.93 -2.90
N ASP A 442 11.55 -5.89 -2.53
CA ASP A 442 10.17 -5.68 -2.12
C ASP A 442 9.86 -6.58 -0.93
N MET A 443 8.74 -6.33 -0.27
CA MET A 443 8.37 -7.08 0.92
C MET A 443 6.87 -7.31 1.03
N SER A 444 6.53 -8.27 1.87
CA SER A 444 5.15 -8.59 2.23
C SER A 444 5.11 -9.05 3.68
N PHE A 445 3.89 -9.22 4.21
CA PHE A 445 3.68 -9.72 5.56
C PHE A 445 2.96 -11.07 5.50
N VAL A 446 3.51 -12.05 6.19
CA VAL A 446 2.87 -13.36 6.37
C VAL A 446 2.17 -13.36 7.73
N GLN A 447 0.87 -13.57 7.71
CA GLN A 447 0.00 -13.53 8.89
C GLN A 447 -0.25 -14.93 9.44
N GLY A 448 -0.24 -15.08 10.77
CA GLY A 448 -0.64 -16.28 11.49
C GLY A 448 0.21 -17.49 11.13
N LEU A 449 1.53 -17.34 11.13
CA LEU A 449 2.47 -18.42 10.82
C LEU A 449 2.53 -19.42 12.01
N PRO A 450 2.06 -20.67 11.87
CA PRO A 450 1.97 -21.60 13.00
C PRO A 450 3.34 -22.01 13.56
N ALA A 451 3.38 -22.39 14.84
CA ALA A 451 4.53 -23.06 15.46
C ALA A 451 4.97 -24.27 14.65
N ASP A 452 6.27 -24.38 14.36
CA ASP A 452 6.89 -25.44 13.54
C ASP A 452 6.21 -25.68 12.16
N GLY A 453 5.39 -24.71 11.73
CA GLY A 453 4.48 -24.84 10.60
C GLY A 453 4.96 -24.11 9.36
N THR A 454 4.14 -24.17 8.31
CA THR A 454 4.36 -23.45 7.06
C THR A 454 3.18 -22.58 6.70
N ALA A 455 3.43 -21.53 5.94
CA ALA A 455 2.40 -20.72 5.30
C ALA A 455 2.83 -20.31 3.88
N PRO A 456 1.89 -20.22 2.92
CA PRO A 456 2.21 -19.70 1.60
C PRO A 456 2.43 -18.18 1.68
N PHE A 457 3.31 -17.66 0.83
CA PHE A 457 3.52 -16.24 0.66
C PHE A 457 3.50 -15.83 -0.81
N LYS A 458 3.19 -14.54 -1.03
CA LYS A 458 3.35 -13.86 -2.30
C LYS A 458 3.94 -12.47 -2.06
N ILE A 459 4.97 -12.12 -2.83
CA ILE A 459 5.55 -10.79 -2.90
C ILE A 459 5.39 -10.32 -4.34
N GLU A 460 4.76 -9.16 -4.51
CA GLU A 460 4.65 -8.49 -5.80
C GLU A 460 5.47 -7.21 -5.72
N GLY A 461 6.45 -7.07 -6.61
CA GLY A 461 7.22 -5.85 -6.75
C GLY A 461 7.38 -5.43 -8.19
N THR A 462 7.83 -4.21 -8.41
CA THR A 462 8.31 -3.78 -9.73
C THR A 462 9.81 -3.59 -9.64
N VAL A 463 10.55 -4.00 -10.67
CA VAL A 463 11.97 -3.69 -10.75
C VAL A 463 12.24 -3.01 -12.07
N SER A 464 12.49 -1.70 -11.97
CA SER A 464 12.83 -0.87 -13.10
C SER A 464 14.31 -0.95 -13.43
N ALA A 465 14.62 -0.91 -14.72
CA ALA A 465 16.00 -0.72 -15.19
C ALA A 465 16.39 0.76 -15.04
N PRO A 466 17.64 1.14 -14.70
CA PRO A 466 18.80 0.38 -14.19
C PRO A 466 18.80 0.25 -12.65
N PRO A 467 19.47 -0.78 -12.06
CA PRO A 467 20.80 -1.27 -12.42
C PRO A 467 20.91 -2.49 -13.35
N GLY A 468 19.80 -3.09 -13.78
CA GLY A 468 19.78 -4.27 -14.65
C GLY A 468 18.57 -5.16 -14.36
N PRO A 469 18.31 -6.22 -15.15
CA PRO A 469 17.24 -7.16 -14.85
C PRO A 469 17.54 -7.91 -13.54
N VAL A 470 16.48 -8.23 -12.78
CA VAL A 470 16.59 -9.18 -11.66
C VAL A 470 16.96 -10.55 -12.22
N VAL A 471 18.06 -11.12 -11.73
CA VAL A 471 18.53 -12.46 -12.14
C VAL A 471 18.36 -13.47 -11.01
N SER A 472 18.42 -13.01 -9.76
CA SER A 472 18.25 -13.85 -8.57
C SER A 472 17.68 -13.02 -7.42
N LEU A 473 17.29 -13.71 -6.34
CA LEU A 473 16.88 -13.07 -5.10
C LEU A 473 17.43 -13.83 -3.90
N ASP A 474 17.55 -13.14 -2.76
CA ASP A 474 17.58 -13.75 -1.44
C ASP A 474 16.26 -13.43 -0.71
N LEU A 475 15.83 -14.33 0.17
CA LEU A 475 14.73 -14.07 1.10
C LEU A 475 15.29 -13.91 2.51
N MET A 476 14.78 -12.91 3.22
CA MET A 476 15.03 -12.73 4.65
C MET A 476 13.71 -12.45 5.34
N ALA A 477 13.52 -13.02 6.52
CA ALA A 477 12.30 -12.83 7.30
C ALA A 477 12.64 -12.58 8.75
N GLN A 478 11.80 -11.79 9.40
CA GLN A 478 11.86 -11.51 10.82
C GLN A 478 10.45 -11.41 11.40
N PRO A 479 10.24 -11.79 12.67
CA PRO A 479 8.99 -11.49 13.36
C PRO A 479 8.77 -9.98 13.42
N TRP A 480 7.52 -9.56 13.27
CA TRP A 480 7.17 -8.15 13.16
C TRP A 480 6.23 -7.66 14.26
N SER A 481 5.35 -8.51 14.77
CA SER A 481 4.38 -8.17 15.81
C SER A 481 4.58 -8.97 17.09
N ASP A 482 4.03 -8.46 18.19
CA ASP A 482 3.94 -9.17 19.46
C ASP A 482 2.79 -10.18 19.47
N PRO A 483 2.94 -11.32 20.18
CA PRO A 483 4.18 -11.80 20.79
C PRO A 483 5.19 -12.27 19.72
N ASN A 484 6.47 -11.98 19.97
CA ASN A 484 7.59 -12.25 19.06
C ASN A 484 8.63 -13.18 19.73
N PRO A 485 9.04 -14.30 19.10
CA PRO A 485 10.04 -15.23 19.67
C PRO A 485 11.40 -14.60 19.96
N TRP A 486 11.78 -13.58 19.20
CA TRP A 486 13.04 -12.88 19.41
C TRP A 486 13.02 -12.09 20.71
N GLU A 487 11.91 -11.44 21.08
CA GLU A 487 11.84 -10.68 22.32
C GLU A 487 11.90 -11.58 23.55
N THR A 488 11.20 -12.71 23.51
CA THR A 488 11.26 -13.74 24.54
C THR A 488 12.70 -14.22 24.75
N ALA A 489 13.42 -14.51 23.67
CA ALA A 489 14.83 -14.95 23.73
C ALA A 489 15.76 -13.85 24.25
N LEU A 490 15.50 -12.57 23.95
CA LEU A 490 16.34 -11.45 24.36
C LEU A 490 16.19 -11.06 25.83
N GLN A 491 14.99 -11.29 26.40
CA GLN A 491 14.64 -10.96 27.79
C GLN A 491 14.85 -12.12 28.78
N GLY A 492 14.98 -13.36 28.27
CA GLY A 492 15.35 -14.55 29.04
C GLY A 492 16.83 -14.54 29.40
#